data_AF-A0A956SVF2-F1
#
_entry.id   AF-A0A956SVF2-F1
#
_cell.length_a   1.000
_cell.length_b   1.000
_cell.length_c   1.000
_cell.angle_alpha   90.00
_cell.angle_beta   90.00
_cell.angle_gamma   90.00
#
_symmetry.space_group_name_H-M   'P 1'
#
loop_
_entity.id
_entity.type
_entity.pdbx_description
1 polymer ?
#
loop_
_entity_poly.entity_id
_entity_poly.type
_entity_poly.pdbx_seq_one_letter_code
_entity_poly.pdbx_strand_id
1 'polypeptide(L)'
;AQALCLEEMLGTPVPEGSLFYGTTRRRLDVLLDTEPRRETEALVARMHALRAAGRTPAARFEPKCERCSLLDLCMPRTTGGERRVAGYLARIARDAAADADREDAP
;
A
#
# COMPACT_ATOMS: atom_id res chain seq x y z
N ALA A 1 -9.15 16.72 0.85
CA ALA A 1 -9.21 16.69 2.33
C ALA A 1 -9.07 18.06 2.98
N GLN A 2 -7.99 18.82 2.76
CA GLN A 2 -7.76 20.12 3.44
C GLN A 2 -8.93 21.11 3.35
N ALA A 3 -9.52 21.28 2.17
CA ALA A 3 -10.67 22.16 1.98
C ALA A 3 -11.89 21.73 2.81
N LEU A 4 -12.21 20.43 2.84
CA LEU A 4 -13.29 19.88 3.68
C LEU A 4 -13.04 20.20 5.16
N CYS A 5 -11.80 20.02 5.64
CA CYS A 5 -11.46 20.35 7.03
C CYS A 5 -11.61 21.85 7.33
N LEU A 6 -11.19 22.73 6.43
CA LEU A 6 -11.34 24.17 6.60
C LEU A 6 -12.81 24.59 6.59
N GLU A 7 -13.61 24.04 5.70
CA GLU A 7 -15.06 24.28 5.64
C GLU A 7 -15.77 23.82 6.92
N GLU A 8 -15.41 22.66 7.47
CA GLU A 8 -15.94 22.16 8.74
C GLU A 8 -15.53 23.07 9.92
N MET A 9 -14.26 23.47 9.96
CA MET A 9 -13.73 24.30 11.06
C MET A 9 -14.28 25.74 11.03
N LEU A 10 -14.48 26.31 9.84
CA LEU A 10 -14.75 27.74 9.64
C LEU A 10 -16.16 28.03 9.11
N GLY A 11 -16.94 27.01 8.77
CA GLY A 11 -18.29 27.16 8.20
C GLY A 11 -18.34 27.93 6.88
N THR A 12 -17.21 28.03 6.17
CA THR A 12 -17.06 28.88 4.97
C THR A 12 -16.65 28.02 3.77
N PRO A 13 -17.34 28.11 2.62
CA PRO A 13 -17.02 27.33 1.43
C PRO A 13 -15.63 27.66 0.86
N VAL A 14 -14.92 26.63 0.39
CA VAL A 14 -13.58 26.73 -0.22
C VAL A 14 -13.64 26.17 -1.65
N PRO A 15 -13.98 26.99 -2.65
CA PRO A 15 -14.22 26.51 -4.02
C PRO A 15 -12.96 26.18 -4.82
N GLU A 16 -11.80 26.68 -4.38
CA GLU A 16 -10.52 26.53 -5.09
C GLU A 16 -9.34 26.42 -4.12
N GLY A 17 -8.26 25.81 -4.59
CA GLY A 17 -6.96 25.75 -3.92
C GLY A 17 -5.83 25.87 -4.92
N SER A 18 -4.59 25.88 -4.45
CA SER A 18 -3.42 25.85 -5.32
C SER A 18 -2.32 24.93 -4.81
N LEU A 19 -1.68 24.22 -5.73
CA LEU A 19 -0.45 23.48 -5.49
C LEU A 19 0.74 24.35 -5.90
N PHE A 20 1.65 24.61 -4.97
CA PHE A 20 2.88 25.34 -5.27
C PHE A 20 4.07 24.40 -5.38
N TYR A 21 4.69 24.35 -6.55
CA TYR A 21 5.89 23.57 -6.80
C TYR A 21 7.13 24.40 -6.46
N GLY A 22 7.80 24.09 -5.35
CA GLY A 22 8.91 24.89 -4.83
C GLY A 22 10.09 25.03 -5.79
N THR A 23 10.43 23.98 -6.55
CA THR A 23 11.57 23.99 -7.49
C THR A 23 11.33 24.89 -8.69
N THR A 24 10.17 24.73 -9.35
CA THR A 24 9.83 25.49 -10.57
C THR A 24 9.18 26.84 -10.24
N ARG A 25 8.85 27.08 -8.98
CA ARG A 25 8.11 28.24 -8.48
C ARG A 25 6.79 28.49 -9.20
N ARG A 26 6.11 27.43 -9.62
CA ARG A 26 4.81 27.50 -10.31
C ARG A 26 3.68 27.12 -9.38
N ARG A 27 2.55 27.82 -9.54
CA ARG A 27 1.27 27.45 -8.96
C ARG A 27 0.45 26.69 -9.99
N LEU A 28 -0.23 25.65 -9.54
CA LEU A 28 -1.28 24.98 -10.28
C LEU A 28 -2.56 25.16 -9.47
N ASP A 29 -3.51 25.87 -10.06
CA ASP A 29 -4.82 26.09 -9.44
C ASP A 29 -5.65 24.81 -9.57
N VAL A 30 -6.40 24.50 -8.53
CA VAL A 30 -7.21 23.29 -8.39
C VAL A 30 -8.62 23.70 -8.01
N LEU A 31 -9.57 23.42 -8.89
CA LEU A 31 -10.98 23.57 -8.58
C LEU A 31 -11.40 22.46 -7.60
N LEU A 32 -12.11 22.86 -6.56
CA LEU A 32 -12.59 21.96 -5.50
C LEU A 32 -14.10 21.82 -5.62
N ASP A 33 -14.53 21.32 -6.78
CA ASP A 33 -15.93 21.04 -7.08
C ASP A 33 -16.41 19.73 -6.41
N THR A 34 -17.54 19.20 -6.88
CA THR A 34 -18.19 18.02 -6.28
C THR A 34 -17.41 16.72 -6.45
N GLU A 35 -16.69 16.53 -7.55
CA GLU A 35 -16.01 15.27 -7.86
C GLU A 35 -14.84 14.94 -6.90
N PRO A 36 -13.83 15.80 -6.72
CA PRO A 36 -12.70 15.52 -5.84
C PRO A 36 -13.13 15.41 -4.36
N ARG A 37 -14.26 16.04 -3.99
CA ARG A 37 -14.88 15.91 -2.66
C ARG A 37 -15.44 14.51 -2.45
N ARG A 38 -16.29 14.04 -3.38
CA ARG A 38 -16.86 12.69 -3.34
C ARG A 38 -15.77 11.62 -3.38
N GLU A 39 -14.74 11.81 -4.19
CA GLU A 39 -13.62 10.88 -4.25
C GLU A 39 -12.87 10.84 -2.91
N THR A 40 -12.60 12.00 -2.31
CA THR A 40 -11.98 12.09 -0.98
C THR A 40 -12.81 11.36 0.07
N GLU A 41 -14.12 11.62 0.14
CA GLU A 41 -15.03 10.98 1.10
C GLU A 41 -15.07 9.45 0.91
N ALA A 42 -15.16 8.98 -0.33
CA ALA A 42 -15.14 7.56 -0.65
C ALA A 42 -13.81 6.89 -0.26
N LEU A 43 -12.67 7.54 -0.50
CA LEU A 43 -11.36 7.06 -0.11
C LEU A 43 -11.23 6.95 1.42
N VAL A 44 -11.69 7.98 2.15
CA VAL A 44 -11.68 8.01 3.61
C VAL A 44 -12.54 6.87 4.17
N ALA A 45 -13.75 6.67 3.65
CA ALA A 45 -14.63 5.58 4.05
C ALA A 45 -13.97 4.20 3.84
N ARG A 46 -13.34 3.99 2.67
CA ARG A 46 -12.60 2.74 2.39
C ARG A 46 -11.42 2.54 3.35
N MET A 47 -10.66 3.59 3.66
CA MET A 47 -9.55 3.53 4.60
C MET A 47 -10.02 3.11 6.00
N HIS A 48 -11.12 3.70 6.49
CA HIS A 48 -11.71 3.33 7.78
C HIS A 48 -12.20 1.88 7.79
N ALA A 49 -12.84 1.42 6.71
CA ALA A 49 -13.28 0.03 6.59
C ALA A 49 -12.11 -0.96 6.65
N LEU A 50 -11.01 -0.68 5.94
CA LEU A 50 -9.78 -1.50 5.99
C LEU A 50 -9.19 -1.54 7.40
N ARG A 51 -9.14 -0.39 8.08
CA ARG A 51 -8.64 -0.30 9.45
C ARG A 51 -9.51 -1.11 10.42
N ALA A 52 -10.84 -0.98 10.32
CA ALA A 52 -11.78 -1.71 11.17
C ALA A 52 -11.74 -3.23 10.95
N ALA A 53 -11.52 -3.67 9.71
CA ALA A 53 -11.37 -5.09 9.38
C ALA A 53 -10.09 -5.72 9.98
N GLY A 54 -9.08 -4.92 10.35
CA GLY A 54 -7.82 -5.40 10.93
C GLY A 54 -7.00 -6.29 9.99
N ARG A 55 -7.34 -6.31 8.69
CA ARG A 55 -6.72 -7.17 7.69
C ARG A 55 -5.97 -6.33 6.66
N THR A 56 -4.64 -6.40 6.71
CA THR A 56 -3.80 -5.77 5.69
C THR A 56 -3.99 -6.48 4.35
N PRO A 57 -4.31 -5.75 3.26
CA PRO A 57 -4.39 -6.34 1.93
C PRO A 57 -3.07 -6.97 1.51
N ALA A 58 -3.13 -8.02 0.68
CA ALA A 58 -1.93 -8.63 0.13
C ALA A 58 -1.11 -7.60 -0.66
N ALA A 59 0.18 -7.51 -0.33
CA ALA A 59 1.09 -6.61 -1.00
C ALA A 59 1.30 -7.03 -2.45
N ARG A 60 1.47 -6.05 -3.35
CA ARG A 60 1.89 -6.28 -4.73
C ARG A 60 3.18 -5.51 -4.97
N PHE A 61 4.20 -6.21 -5.46
CA PHE A 61 5.46 -5.55 -5.80
C PHE A 61 5.27 -4.71 -7.07
N GLU A 62 5.61 -3.42 -6.99
CA GLU A 62 5.53 -2.45 -8.09
C GLU A 62 6.79 -1.56 -8.06
N PRO A 63 7.15 -0.84 -9.15
CA PRO A 63 8.34 0.02 -9.17
C PRO A 63 8.39 1.10 -8.06
N LYS A 64 7.23 1.53 -7.55
CA LYS A 64 7.14 2.44 -6.41
C LYS A 64 7.67 1.84 -5.09
N CYS A 65 7.65 0.50 -4.96
CA CYS A 65 8.10 -0.20 -3.77
C CYS A 65 9.59 0.02 -3.48
N GLU A 66 10.42 0.20 -4.51
CA GLU A 66 11.87 0.43 -4.36
C GLU A 66 12.21 1.75 -3.65
N ARG A 67 11.27 2.70 -3.65
CA ARG A 67 11.37 3.99 -2.97
C ARG A 67 10.43 4.10 -1.76
N CYS A 68 9.77 3.01 -1.39
CA CYS A 68 8.81 3.00 -0.29
C CYS A 68 9.55 2.85 1.04
N SER A 69 9.30 3.76 1.97
CA SER A 69 9.85 3.71 3.35
C SER A 69 9.39 2.48 4.15
N LEU A 70 8.37 1.76 3.67
CA LEU A 70 7.84 0.55 4.30
C LEU A 70 8.32 -0.74 3.63
N LEU A 71 9.26 -0.69 2.68
CA LEU A 71 9.67 -1.86 1.89
C LEU A 71 10.10 -3.05 2.77
N ASP A 72 10.94 -2.79 3.77
CA ASP A 72 11.50 -3.82 4.65
C ASP A 72 10.48 -4.37 5.66
N LEU A 73 9.43 -3.60 5.96
CA LEU A 73 8.33 -4.07 6.82
C LEU A 73 7.27 -4.84 6.02
N CYS A 74 6.95 -4.34 4.83
CA CYS A 74 5.94 -4.92 3.95
C CYS A 74 6.43 -6.22 3.30
N MET A 75 7.73 -6.30 2.98
CA MET A 75 8.38 -7.42 2.29
C MET A 75 7.58 -7.95 1.07
N PRO A 76 7.13 -7.06 0.16
CA PRO A 76 6.19 -7.41 -0.92
C PRO A 76 6.70 -8.51 -1.87
N ARG A 77 8.02 -8.66 -2.02
CA ARG A 77 8.63 -9.73 -2.83
C ARG A 77 8.46 -11.12 -2.22
N THR A 78 8.26 -11.18 -0.91
CA THR A 78 8.09 -12.41 -0.13
C THR A 78 6.62 -12.65 0.22
N THR A 79 5.91 -11.61 0.67
CA THR A 79 4.53 -11.69 1.16
C THR A 79 3.49 -11.56 0.04
N GLY A 80 3.86 -10.97 -1.09
CA GLY A 80 2.94 -10.69 -2.21
C GLY A 80 2.89 -11.75 -3.31
N GLY A 81 3.71 -12.80 -3.21
CA GLY A 81 3.81 -13.84 -4.25
C GLY A 81 3.01 -15.11 -3.93
N GLU A 82 2.80 -15.94 -4.96
CA GLU A 82 2.13 -17.24 -4.84
C GLU A 82 2.97 -18.32 -4.15
N ARG A 83 4.27 -18.05 -3.91
CA ARG A 83 5.19 -19.00 -3.28
C ARG A 83 4.84 -19.17 -1.81
N ARG A 84 4.06 -20.21 -1.51
CA ARG A 84 3.66 -20.58 -0.15
C ARG A 84 4.83 -21.21 0.58
N VAL A 85 4.98 -20.86 1.86
CA VAL A 85 5.94 -21.49 2.79
C VAL A 85 5.79 -23.01 2.79
N ALA A 86 4.56 -23.52 2.64
CA ALA A 86 4.29 -24.95 2.51
C ALA A 86 5.09 -25.63 1.37
N GLY A 87 5.20 -24.99 0.21
CA GLY A 87 5.97 -25.54 -0.92
C GLY A 87 7.48 -25.55 -0.65
N TYR A 88 7.97 -24.53 0.07
CA TYR A 88 9.36 -24.46 0.51
C TYR A 88 9.69 -25.57 1.52
N LEU A 89 8.85 -25.77 2.54
CA LEU A 89 9.03 -26.82 3.54
C LEU A 89 8.95 -28.22 2.95
N ALA A 90 8.00 -28.45 2.04
CA ALA A 90 7.87 -29.74 1.35
C ALA A 90 9.10 -30.07 0.51
N ARG A 91 9.76 -29.06 -0.08
CA ARG A 91 11.03 -29.26 -0.79
C ARG A 91 12.15 -29.64 0.16
N ILE A 92 12.35 -28.88 1.24
CA ILE A 92 13.39 -29.19 2.24
C ILE A 92 13.21 -30.60 2.80
N ALA A 93 11.98 -31.00 3.12
CA ALA A 93 11.70 -32.33 3.63
C ALA A 93 12.06 -33.44 2.63
N ARG A 94 11.82 -33.22 1.33
CA ARG A 94 12.23 -34.16 0.27
C ARG A 94 13.74 -34.21 0.10
N ASP A 95 14.40 -33.06 0.11
CA ASP A 95 15.86 -32.97 -0.06
C ASP A 95 16.56 -33.66 1.12
N ALA A 96 16.10 -33.42 2.36
CA ALA A 96 16.62 -34.09 3.56
C ALA A 96 16.39 -35.61 3.55
N ALA A 97 15.25 -36.08 3.04
CA ALA A 97 15.00 -37.51 2.89
C ALA A 97 15.94 -38.14 1.83
N ALA A 98 16.15 -37.45 0.70
CA ALA A 98 17.05 -37.91 -0.35
C ALA A 98 18.52 -37.93 0.09
N ASP A 99 18.95 -36.99 0.93
CA ASP A 99 20.29 -36.98 1.50
C ASP A 99 20.49 -38.13 2.52
N ALA A 100 19.48 -38.41 3.36
CA ALA A 100 19.50 -39.54 4.28
C ALA A 100 19.56 -40.89 3.55
N ASP A 101 18.76 -41.06 2.49
CA ASP A 101 18.79 -42.25 1.63
C ASP A 101 20.15 -42.45 0.93
N ARG A 102 20.95 -41.39 0.78
CA ARG A 102 22.27 -41.41 0.14
C ARG A 102 23.41 -41.70 1.10
N GLU A 103 23.26 -41.33 2.38
CA GLU A 103 24.20 -41.66 3.46
C GLU A 103 24.11 -43.13 3.90
N ASP A 104 22.94 -43.76 3.73
CA ASP A 104 22.69 -45.19 4.02
C ASP A 104 22.96 -46.12 2.81
N ALA A 105 23.47 -45.60 1.69
CA ALA A 105 23.84 -46.41 0.51
C ALA A 105 25.20 -47.12 0.74
N PRO A 106 25.32 -48.43 0.44
CA PRO A 106 26.49 -49.25 0.80
C PRO A 106 27.78 -48.93 0.02
#